data_AF-A0A9P7Q1V1-F1
#
_entry.id   AF-A0A9P7Q1V1-F1
#
_cell.length_a   1.000
_cell.length_b   1.000
_cell.length_c   1.000
_cell.angle_alpha   90.00
_cell.angle_beta   90.00
_cell.angle_gamma   90.00
#
_symmetry.space_group_name_H-M   'P 1'
#
loop_
_entity.id
_entity.type
_entity.pdbx_description
1 polymer ?
#
loop_
_entity_poly.entity_id
_entity_poly.type
_entity_poly.pdbx_seq_one_letter_code
_entity_poly.pdbx_strand_id
1 'polypeptide(L)'
;MPPRLLQSVLRAPLSSSLPFTQFPSSPSLARALSSTPALAIAPAQYPSPPRRDPSSNSKLLSIDADGRRNPPRYRPQGSSRYSEGASFISKSSQSQLRASIQNLETLRNNKESGEFLREMPRRWEAGDVYSPHDLSAAEMRKLRKRASRKADVVDALQIRTKDMYKNFALLQEFTNAAGQILPSSATGLRPVNQRKIAKMVRRAQGMGIYPTVHEHPELIRYNFFDRQGAKEANKESVADVFK
;
A
#
# COMPACT_ATOMS: atom_id res chain seq x y z
N MET A 1 -6.82 87.59 -34.26
CA MET A 1 -5.39 87.97 -34.27
C MET A 1 -5.06 88.58 -32.92
N PRO A 2 -4.01 88.18 -32.17
CA PRO A 2 -3.10 87.05 -32.41
C PRO A 2 -2.90 86.11 -31.20
N PRO A 3 -2.46 84.86 -31.45
CA PRO A 3 -1.95 83.94 -30.44
C PRO A 3 -0.51 84.30 -30.04
N ARG A 4 -0.14 84.07 -28.77
CA ARG A 4 1.25 84.23 -28.31
C ARG A 4 2.09 83.01 -28.71
N LEU A 5 3.13 83.32 -29.48
CA LEU A 5 4.16 82.43 -30.00
C LEU A 5 5.43 82.49 -29.13
N LEU A 6 6.12 81.35 -29.06
CA LEU A 6 7.55 81.13 -28.78
C LEU A 6 7.97 81.31 -27.31
N GLN A 7 8.72 80.40 -26.68
CA GLN A 7 10.06 80.02 -27.13
C GLN A 7 10.38 78.53 -26.96
N SER A 8 10.99 78.01 -28.01
CA SER A 8 11.78 76.79 -28.11
C SER A 8 12.99 76.81 -27.17
N VAL A 9 13.15 75.78 -26.35
CA VAL A 9 14.44 75.43 -25.75
C VAL A 9 14.92 74.10 -26.34
N LEU A 10 16.15 74.16 -26.82
CA LEU A 10 16.89 73.12 -27.52
C LEU A 10 17.25 71.94 -26.60
N ARG A 11 16.93 70.74 -27.09
CA ARG A 11 17.79 69.54 -27.23
C ARG A 11 19.04 69.44 -26.34
N ALA A 12 19.08 68.39 -25.52
CA ALA A 12 20.23 67.48 -25.38
C ALA A 12 19.78 66.13 -24.78
N PRO A 13 19.99 64.98 -25.45
CA PRO A 13 19.83 63.66 -24.82
C PRO A 13 21.15 63.28 -24.12
N LEU A 14 21.16 63.31 -22.78
CA LEU A 14 22.24 62.69 -22.02
C LEU A 14 22.01 61.18 -21.98
N SER A 15 22.70 60.50 -22.88
CA SER A 15 23.06 59.09 -22.79
C SER A 15 23.88 58.86 -21.52
N SER A 16 23.26 58.34 -20.47
CA SER A 16 23.96 57.68 -19.37
C SER A 16 23.72 56.17 -19.47
N SER A 17 24.62 55.53 -20.20
CA SER A 17 24.84 54.09 -20.20
C SER A 17 25.09 53.61 -18.77
N LEU A 18 24.12 52.92 -18.19
CA LEU A 18 24.34 52.15 -16.96
C LEU A 18 25.22 50.95 -17.30
N PRO A 19 26.32 50.71 -16.57
CA PRO A 19 27.20 49.59 -16.85
C PRO A 19 26.48 48.28 -16.51
N PHE A 20 26.34 47.47 -17.55
CA PHE A 20 26.14 46.02 -17.53
C PHE A 20 26.97 45.39 -16.40
N THR A 21 26.31 44.94 -15.33
CA THR A 21 26.96 44.19 -14.26
C THR A 21 27.37 42.83 -14.81
N GLN A 22 28.65 42.75 -15.11
CA GLN A 22 29.39 41.56 -15.50
C GLN A 22 29.22 40.46 -14.44
N PHE A 23 28.63 39.34 -14.85
CA PHE A 23 28.66 38.09 -14.08
C PHE A 23 30.13 37.68 -13.89
N PRO A 24 30.60 37.40 -12.66
CA PRO A 24 31.91 36.81 -12.47
C PRO A 24 31.90 35.36 -12.96
N SER A 25 32.59 35.15 -14.08
CA SER A 25 33.04 33.85 -14.56
C SER A 25 34.11 33.29 -13.62
N SER A 26 33.77 32.18 -12.94
CA SER A 26 34.63 31.10 -12.44
C SER A 26 35.80 31.43 -11.50
N PRO A 27 35.96 30.61 -10.45
CA PRO A 27 37.06 29.65 -10.58
C PRO A 27 36.59 28.19 -10.40
N SER A 28 37.04 27.34 -11.33
CA SER A 28 37.03 25.90 -11.21
C SER A 28 37.63 25.49 -9.86
N LEU A 29 36.80 24.98 -8.96
CA LEU A 29 37.28 24.23 -7.80
C LEU A 29 37.82 22.90 -8.31
N ALA A 30 39.12 22.88 -8.60
CA ALA A 30 39.88 21.66 -8.69
C ALA A 30 39.68 20.89 -7.38
N ARG A 31 38.94 19.80 -7.45
CA ARG A 31 38.81 18.82 -6.39
C ARG A 31 40.20 18.20 -6.17
N ALA A 32 40.93 18.71 -5.19
CA ALA A 32 42.12 18.07 -4.69
C ALA A 32 41.74 16.68 -4.17
N LEU A 33 42.25 15.64 -4.81
CA LEU A 33 42.23 14.28 -4.29
C LEU A 33 43.22 14.24 -3.12
N SER A 34 42.74 14.54 -1.91
CA SER A 34 43.49 14.26 -0.69
C SER A 34 43.52 12.75 -0.48
N SER A 35 44.67 12.12 -0.75
CA SER A 35 44.96 10.75 -0.36
C SER A 35 45.05 10.65 1.16
N THR A 36 43.96 10.28 1.81
CA THR A 36 44.04 9.71 3.17
C THR A 36 44.45 8.25 3.02
N PRO A 37 45.54 7.78 3.66
CA PRO A 37 45.85 6.35 3.70
C PRO A 37 44.72 5.65 4.46
N ALA A 38 44.04 4.74 3.77
CA ALA A 38 43.06 3.86 4.36
C ALA A 38 43.74 3.00 5.42
N LEU A 39 43.36 3.18 6.68
CA LEU A 39 43.58 2.19 7.73
C LEU A 39 42.96 0.88 7.26
N ALA A 40 43.80 -0.14 7.08
CA ALA A 40 43.38 -1.51 6.79
C ALA A 40 42.55 -2.03 7.97
N ILE A 41 41.23 -1.92 7.84
CA ILE A 41 40.29 -2.65 8.69
C ILE A 41 40.40 -4.13 8.26
N ALA A 42 40.80 -4.98 9.21
CA ALA A 42 40.89 -6.42 9.06
C ALA A 42 39.59 -6.97 8.43
N PRO A 43 39.65 -8.04 7.61
CA PRO A 43 38.45 -8.63 7.03
C PRO A 43 37.53 -9.08 8.16
N ALA A 44 36.38 -8.40 8.26
CA ALA A 44 35.28 -8.80 9.11
C ALA A 44 34.92 -10.24 8.73
N GLN A 45 35.00 -11.11 9.72
CA GLN A 45 34.52 -12.48 9.67
C GLN A 45 33.07 -12.47 9.16
N TYR A 46 32.77 -13.35 8.21
CA TYR A 46 31.43 -13.57 7.68
C TYR A 46 30.41 -13.64 8.82
N PRO A 47 29.26 -12.95 8.74
CA PRO A 47 28.18 -13.19 9.68
C PRO A 47 27.75 -14.64 9.53
N SER A 48 27.96 -15.42 10.58
CA SER A 48 27.50 -16.79 10.73
C SER A 48 26.00 -16.87 10.38
N PRO A 49 25.54 -17.90 9.64
CA PRO A 49 24.11 -18.07 9.42
C PRO A 49 23.39 -18.20 10.77
N PRO A 50 22.18 -17.62 10.93
CA PRO A 50 21.40 -17.84 12.14
C PRO A 50 21.17 -19.34 12.30
N ARG A 51 21.52 -19.88 13.47
CA ARG A 51 21.14 -21.24 13.86
C ARG A 51 19.63 -21.34 13.71
N ARG A 52 19.17 -22.20 12.81
CA ARG A 52 17.77 -22.62 12.76
C ARG A 52 17.49 -23.36 14.06
N ASP A 53 16.83 -22.69 15.00
CA ASP A 53 16.14 -23.39 16.07
C ASP A 53 15.14 -24.36 15.39
N PRO A 54 15.15 -25.66 15.74
CA PRO A 54 14.17 -26.58 15.20
C PRO A 54 12.78 -26.07 15.60
N SER A 55 11.97 -25.71 14.60
CA SER A 55 10.57 -25.35 14.78
C SER A 55 9.89 -26.39 15.66
N SER A 56 9.03 -25.96 16.58
CA SER A 56 8.28 -26.76 17.58
C SER A 56 7.53 -27.99 17.04
N ASN A 57 7.50 -28.20 15.72
CA ASN A 57 6.91 -29.35 15.06
C ASN A 57 7.79 -30.62 15.10
N SER A 58 9.09 -30.52 15.44
CA SER A 58 9.96 -31.70 15.53
C SER A 58 9.67 -32.61 16.72
N LYS A 59 9.04 -32.08 17.79
CA LYS A 59 8.65 -32.86 18.98
C LYS A 59 7.41 -33.74 18.77
N LEU A 60 6.65 -33.53 17.70
CA LEU A 60 5.48 -34.36 17.37
C LEU A 60 5.87 -35.60 16.55
N LEU A 61 7.03 -35.61 15.91
CA LEU A 61 7.53 -36.74 15.14
C LEU A 61 8.24 -37.80 16.00
N SER A 62 8.58 -37.48 17.25
CA SER A 62 9.26 -38.42 18.17
C SER A 62 8.30 -39.24 19.03
N ILE A 63 6.99 -38.96 19.01
CA ILE A 63 6.02 -39.68 19.85
C ILE A 63 5.72 -41.09 19.32
N ASP A 64 5.92 -41.33 18.03
CA ASP A 64 5.72 -42.66 17.41
C ASP A 64 6.96 -43.57 17.51
N ALA A 65 8.12 -43.04 17.92
CA ALA A 65 9.38 -43.79 17.94
C ALA A 65 9.58 -44.63 19.22
N ASP A 66 8.89 -44.31 20.32
CA ASP A 66 9.06 -45.00 21.62
C ASP A 66 8.13 -46.22 21.83
N GLY A 67 7.37 -46.61 20.80
CA GLY A 67 6.37 -47.70 20.89
C GLY A 67 6.88 -49.13 20.73
N ARG A 68 8.19 -49.37 20.58
CA ARG A 68 8.74 -50.74 20.41
C ARG A 68 9.14 -51.37 21.76
N ARG A 69 8.20 -51.43 22.71
CA ARG A 69 8.29 -52.35 23.85
C ARG A 69 7.24 -53.44 23.66
N ASN A 70 7.71 -54.68 23.50
CA ASN A 70 6.88 -55.88 23.40
C ASN A 70 5.80 -55.85 24.50
N PRO A 71 4.49 -55.85 24.18
CA PRO A 71 3.47 -56.01 25.18
C PRO A 71 3.52 -57.45 25.71
N PRO A 72 3.25 -57.69 27.01
CA PRO A 72 3.09 -59.03 27.53
C PRO A 72 1.91 -59.73 26.82
N ARG A 73 2.16 -60.94 26.33
CA ARG A 73 1.14 -61.82 25.72
C ARG A 73 0.21 -62.33 26.82
N TYR A 74 -0.85 -61.60 27.11
CA TYR A 74 -2.02 -62.14 27.81
C TYR A 74 -2.96 -62.77 26.76
N ARG A 75 -3.23 -64.06 26.90
CA ARG A 75 -4.13 -64.83 26.02
C ARG A 75 -5.50 -64.89 26.70
N PRO A 76 -6.52 -64.12 26.26
CA PRO A 76 -7.86 -64.23 26.82
C PRO A 76 -8.56 -65.42 26.17
N GLN A 77 -8.72 -66.50 26.93
CA GLN A 77 -9.62 -67.59 26.61
C GLN A 77 -11.00 -67.23 27.19
N GLY A 78 -11.89 -66.65 26.38
CA GLY A 78 -13.28 -66.41 26.80
C GLY A 78 -14.00 -65.23 26.16
N SER A 79 -15.09 -65.53 25.45
CA SER A 79 -16.16 -64.62 25.01
C SER A 79 -15.83 -63.59 23.91
N SER A 80 -15.83 -64.08 22.67
CA SER A 80 -16.21 -63.29 21.50
C SER A 80 -17.66 -62.83 21.67
N ARG A 81 -17.91 -61.53 21.90
CA ARG A 81 -19.13 -60.73 21.55
C ARG A 81 -18.98 -59.20 21.78
N TYR A 82 -17.91 -58.72 22.42
CA TYR A 82 -17.73 -57.27 22.72
C TYR A 82 -16.58 -56.58 21.95
N SER A 83 -15.87 -57.28 21.07
CA SER A 83 -14.74 -56.69 20.32
C SER A 83 -15.15 -55.86 19.10
N GLU A 84 -16.40 -55.97 18.63
CA GLU A 84 -16.87 -55.24 17.46
C GLU A 84 -17.02 -53.73 17.77
N GLY A 85 -17.61 -53.37 18.91
CA GLY A 85 -17.88 -51.96 19.29
C GLY A 85 -16.63 -51.08 19.45
N ALA A 86 -15.51 -51.64 19.95
CA ALA A 86 -14.25 -50.90 20.12
C ALA A 86 -13.59 -50.51 18.79
N SER A 87 -13.81 -51.31 17.73
CA SER A 87 -13.31 -51.01 16.38
C SER A 87 -14.10 -49.88 15.70
N PHE A 88 -15.38 -49.71 16.03
CA PHE A 88 -16.21 -48.64 15.48
C PHE A 88 -15.89 -47.27 16.10
N ILE A 89 -15.61 -47.21 17.40
CA ILE A 89 -15.22 -45.95 18.11
C ILE A 89 -13.83 -45.46 17.63
N SER A 90 -12.90 -46.36 17.34
CA SER A 90 -11.59 -46.02 16.78
C SER A 90 -11.66 -45.62 15.30
N LYS A 91 -12.55 -46.24 14.52
CA LYS A 91 -12.78 -45.86 13.11
C LYS A 91 -13.50 -44.52 12.97
N SER A 92 -14.45 -44.19 13.86
CA SER A 92 -15.15 -42.90 13.82
C SER A 92 -14.27 -41.73 14.24
N SER A 93 -13.40 -41.93 15.25
CA SER A 93 -12.39 -40.92 15.62
C SER A 93 -11.33 -40.75 14.53
N GLN A 94 -10.91 -41.82 13.86
CA GLN A 94 -10.02 -41.72 12.70
C GLN A 94 -10.66 -41.00 11.50
N SER A 95 -11.94 -41.24 11.21
CA SER A 95 -12.62 -40.55 10.10
C SER A 95 -12.77 -39.05 10.39
N GLN A 96 -13.04 -38.67 11.64
CA GLN A 96 -13.08 -37.27 12.08
C GLN A 96 -11.70 -36.60 11.99
N LEU A 97 -10.62 -37.30 12.38
CA LEU A 97 -9.25 -36.79 12.23
C LEU A 97 -8.87 -36.58 10.76
N ARG A 98 -9.24 -37.53 9.88
CA ARG A 98 -9.03 -37.39 8.43
C ARG A 98 -9.79 -36.20 7.83
N ALA A 99 -11.05 -36.04 8.21
CA ALA A 99 -11.86 -34.88 7.81
C ALA A 99 -11.25 -33.56 8.31
N SER A 100 -10.75 -33.53 9.55
CA SER A 100 -10.05 -32.37 10.13
C SER A 100 -8.76 -32.03 9.36
N ILE A 101 -7.97 -33.03 8.98
CA ILE A 101 -6.76 -32.85 8.17
C ILE A 101 -7.09 -32.30 6.78
N GLN A 102 -8.12 -32.83 6.12
CA GLN A 102 -8.60 -32.33 4.81
C GLN A 102 -9.08 -30.87 4.91
N ASN A 103 -9.82 -30.53 5.97
CA ASN A 103 -10.25 -29.16 6.23
C ASN A 103 -9.04 -28.24 6.48
N LEU A 104 -8.02 -28.71 7.19
CA LEU A 104 -6.79 -27.94 7.39
C LEU A 104 -6.03 -27.73 6.08
N GLU A 105 -5.95 -28.76 5.24
CA GLU A 105 -5.29 -28.71 3.94
C GLU A 105 -6.01 -27.75 2.97
N THR A 106 -7.33 -27.78 2.91
CA THR A 106 -8.11 -26.82 2.10
C THR A 106 -7.90 -25.38 2.58
N LEU A 107 -7.90 -25.14 3.90
CA LEU A 107 -7.59 -23.81 4.46
C LEU A 107 -6.16 -23.37 4.13
N ARG A 108 -5.20 -24.30 4.11
CA ARG A 108 -3.82 -24.03 3.70
C ARG A 108 -3.75 -23.68 2.21
N ASN A 109 -4.37 -24.46 1.34
CA ASN A 109 -4.39 -24.22 -0.10
C ASN A 109 -5.07 -22.88 -0.43
N ASN A 110 -6.15 -22.54 0.27
CA ASN A 110 -6.81 -21.24 0.11
C ASN A 110 -5.88 -20.08 0.50
N LYS A 111 -5.11 -20.22 1.58
CA LYS A 111 -4.10 -19.20 1.97
C LYS A 111 -3.01 -19.09 0.92
N GLU A 112 -2.44 -20.21 0.48
CA GLU A 112 -1.38 -20.24 -0.55
C GLU A 112 -1.89 -19.62 -1.86
N SER A 113 -3.10 -19.96 -2.30
CA SER A 113 -3.73 -19.33 -3.47
C SER A 113 -3.91 -17.81 -3.32
N GLY A 114 -4.26 -17.34 -2.12
CA GLY A 114 -4.43 -15.92 -1.83
C GLY A 114 -3.11 -15.15 -1.89
N GLU A 115 -2.02 -15.75 -1.40
CA GLU A 115 -0.68 -15.14 -1.50
C GLU A 115 -0.21 -15.08 -2.97
N PHE A 116 -0.42 -16.13 -3.77
CA PHE A 116 -0.08 -16.11 -5.20
C PHE A 116 -0.85 -15.02 -5.98
N LEU A 117 -2.13 -14.82 -5.67
CA LEU A 117 -2.92 -13.74 -6.29
C LEU A 117 -2.42 -12.34 -5.93
N ARG A 118 -1.90 -12.15 -4.71
CA ARG A 118 -1.30 -10.86 -4.28
C ARG A 118 0.04 -10.59 -4.95
N GLU A 119 0.79 -11.64 -5.26
CA GLU A 119 2.07 -11.52 -5.95
C GLU A 119 1.89 -11.07 -7.40
N MET A 120 0.77 -11.43 -8.03
CA MET A 120 0.42 -11.05 -9.40
C MET A 120 -0.04 -9.57 -9.46
N PRO A 121 0.80 -8.65 -9.98
CA PRO A 121 0.50 -7.22 -9.95
C PRO A 121 -0.36 -6.77 -11.14
N ARG A 122 -0.42 -7.57 -12.20
CA ARG A 122 -1.22 -7.31 -13.40
C ARG A 122 -2.62 -7.89 -13.22
N ARG A 123 -3.64 -7.10 -13.55
CA ARG A 123 -5.01 -7.58 -13.74
C ARG A 123 -5.19 -7.88 -15.23
N TRP A 124 -5.56 -9.11 -15.55
CA TRP A 124 -5.78 -9.54 -16.92
C TRP A 124 -7.25 -9.31 -17.28
N GLU A 125 -7.48 -8.59 -18.38
CA GLU A 125 -8.80 -8.36 -18.93
C GLU A 125 -9.03 -9.29 -20.13
N ALA A 126 -10.29 -9.63 -20.41
CA ALA A 126 -10.62 -10.42 -21.58
C ALA A 126 -10.25 -9.64 -22.86
N GLY A 127 -9.51 -10.27 -23.76
CA GLY A 127 -9.01 -9.63 -25.00
C GLY A 127 -7.58 -9.11 -24.91
N ASP A 128 -6.96 -9.07 -23.72
CA ASP A 128 -5.53 -8.81 -23.59
C ASP A 128 -4.72 -9.94 -24.23
N VAL A 129 -3.85 -9.59 -25.20
CA VAL A 129 -2.88 -10.52 -25.75
C VAL A 129 -1.69 -10.62 -24.78
N TYR A 130 -1.27 -11.85 -24.49
CA TYR A 130 -0.11 -12.13 -23.66
C TYR A 130 0.97 -12.84 -24.47
N SER A 131 2.21 -12.58 -24.08
CA SER A 131 3.39 -13.34 -24.46
C SER A 131 3.89 -14.14 -23.24
N PRO A 132 4.62 -15.24 -23.44
CA PRO A 132 5.25 -15.96 -22.32
C PRO A 132 6.15 -15.05 -21.44
N HIS A 133 6.68 -13.98 -22.03
CA HIS A 133 7.51 -13.01 -21.31
C HIS A 133 6.72 -12.16 -20.30
N ASP A 134 5.43 -11.95 -20.51
CA ASP A 134 4.58 -11.14 -19.61
C ASP A 134 4.35 -11.82 -18.25
N LEU A 135 4.58 -13.13 -18.16
CA LEU A 135 4.51 -13.93 -16.93
C LEU A 135 5.85 -13.96 -16.18
N SER A 136 6.90 -13.32 -16.71
CA SER A 136 8.21 -13.27 -16.07
C SER A 136 8.21 -12.37 -14.83
N ALA A 137 8.99 -12.76 -13.83
CA ALA A 137 9.22 -11.95 -12.63
C ALA A 137 9.81 -10.56 -12.94
N ALA A 138 10.47 -10.37 -14.10
CA ALA A 138 10.96 -9.06 -14.53
C ALA A 138 9.82 -8.09 -14.89
N GLU A 139 8.89 -8.51 -15.76
CA GLU A 139 7.72 -7.69 -16.14
C GLU A 139 6.76 -7.49 -14.97
N MET A 140 6.56 -8.51 -14.13
CA MET A 140 5.78 -8.34 -12.88
C MET A 140 6.38 -7.24 -11.98
N ARG A 141 7.71 -7.17 -11.83
CA ARG A 141 8.36 -6.12 -11.04
C ARG A 141 8.17 -4.71 -11.63
N LYS A 142 8.13 -4.58 -12.96
CA LYS A 142 7.85 -3.30 -13.64
C LYS A 142 6.44 -2.80 -13.35
N LEU A 143 5.46 -3.71 -13.37
CA LEU A 143 4.04 -3.40 -13.11
C LEU A 143 3.74 -3.12 -11.63
N ARG A 144 4.58 -3.58 -10.70
CA ARG A 144 4.46 -3.22 -9.26
C ARG A 144 4.70 -1.75 -8.98
N LYS A 145 5.31 -1.00 -9.92
CA LYS A 145 5.50 0.44 -9.76
C LYS A 145 4.15 1.14 -9.88
N ARG A 146 3.75 1.86 -8.82
CA ARG A 146 2.51 2.65 -8.82
C ARG A 146 2.57 3.68 -9.94
N ALA A 147 1.72 3.54 -10.96
CA ALA A 147 1.59 4.53 -12.00
C ALA A 147 0.97 5.81 -11.40
N SER A 148 1.59 6.96 -11.67
CA SER A 148 0.93 8.25 -11.42
C SER A 148 -0.30 8.36 -12.32
N ARG A 149 -1.34 9.02 -11.82
CA ARG A 149 -2.48 9.43 -12.65
C ARG A 149 -1.92 10.25 -13.83
N LYS A 150 -2.28 9.87 -15.06
CA LYS A 150 -1.79 10.53 -16.29
C LYS A 150 -2.57 11.80 -16.61
N ALA A 151 -3.85 11.82 -16.28
CA ALA A 151 -4.76 12.93 -16.55
C ALA A 151 -5.21 13.60 -15.25
N ASP A 152 -5.33 14.92 -15.28
CA ASP A 152 -5.87 15.71 -14.18
C ASP A 152 -7.39 15.48 -14.09
N VAL A 153 -7.86 14.97 -12.95
CA VAL A 153 -9.27 14.65 -12.71
C VAL A 153 -10.15 15.90 -12.81
N VAL A 154 -9.66 17.06 -12.40
CA VAL A 154 -10.42 18.32 -12.45
C VAL A 154 -10.65 18.78 -13.88
N ASP A 155 -9.63 18.64 -14.72
CA ASP A 155 -9.72 19.00 -16.14
C ASP A 155 -10.56 17.97 -16.91
N ALA A 156 -10.42 16.68 -16.58
CA ALA A 156 -11.21 15.61 -17.20
C ALA A 156 -12.71 15.74 -16.90
N LEU A 157 -13.07 16.11 -15.68
CA LEU A 157 -14.47 16.35 -15.28
C LEU A 157 -14.95 17.78 -15.57
N GLN A 158 -14.06 18.67 -16.02
CA GLN A 158 -14.34 20.08 -16.32
C GLN A 158 -15.03 20.84 -15.17
N ILE A 159 -14.60 20.56 -13.94
CA ILE A 159 -15.24 21.08 -12.74
C ILE A 159 -14.60 22.40 -12.28
N ARG A 160 -15.44 23.39 -11.93
CA ARG A 160 -14.98 24.62 -11.27
C ARG A 160 -14.79 24.43 -9.76
N THR A 161 -13.62 23.94 -9.38
CA THR A 161 -13.29 23.60 -7.98
C THR A 161 -13.43 24.76 -6.99
N LYS A 162 -13.06 26.00 -7.38
CA LYS A 162 -13.13 27.17 -6.49
C LYS A 162 -14.52 27.37 -5.85
N ASP A 163 -15.57 27.04 -6.59
CA ASP A 163 -16.96 27.34 -6.18
C ASP A 163 -17.62 26.17 -5.43
N MET A 164 -17.02 24.97 -5.49
CA MET A 164 -17.55 23.74 -4.88
C MET A 164 -17.14 23.52 -3.42
N TYR A 165 -16.82 24.59 -2.70
CA TYR A 165 -16.36 24.52 -1.30
C TYR A 165 -17.41 23.95 -0.33
N LYS A 166 -18.68 23.87 -0.74
CA LYS A 166 -19.78 23.28 0.04
C LYS A 166 -19.87 21.75 -0.10
N ASN A 167 -19.19 21.17 -1.09
CA ASN A 167 -19.20 19.73 -1.31
C ASN A 167 -18.08 19.07 -0.48
N PHE A 168 -18.45 18.49 0.66
CA PHE A 168 -17.50 17.87 1.59
C PHE A 168 -16.85 16.60 1.04
N ALA A 169 -17.55 15.82 0.22
CA ALA A 169 -16.99 14.64 -0.42
C ALA A 169 -15.85 15.02 -1.39
N LEU A 170 -16.02 16.11 -2.13
CA LEU A 170 -14.98 16.63 -3.01
C LEU A 170 -13.78 17.16 -2.22
N LEU A 171 -14.01 17.82 -1.07
CA LEU A 171 -12.94 18.25 -0.18
C LEU A 171 -12.13 17.08 0.37
N GLN A 172 -12.81 16.00 0.81
CA GLN A 172 -12.19 14.83 1.42
C GLN A 172 -11.18 14.15 0.49
N GLU A 173 -11.48 14.01 -0.80
CA GLU A 173 -10.56 13.41 -1.80
C GLU A 173 -9.20 14.13 -1.86
N PHE A 174 -9.14 15.43 -1.53
CA PHE A 174 -7.93 16.24 -1.59
C PHE A 174 -7.33 16.60 -0.21
N THR A 175 -7.89 16.05 0.87
CA THR A 175 -7.36 16.21 2.22
C THR A 175 -6.97 14.86 2.82
N ASN A 176 -5.99 14.86 3.70
CA ASN A 176 -5.63 13.69 4.47
C ASN A 176 -6.65 13.43 5.59
N ALA A 177 -6.58 12.26 6.23
CA ALA A 177 -7.37 11.93 7.42
C ALA A 177 -7.20 12.96 8.56
N ALA A 178 -6.07 13.65 8.59
CA ALA A 178 -5.77 14.73 9.53
C ALA A 178 -6.28 16.12 9.11
N GLY A 179 -7.07 16.24 8.03
CA GLY A 179 -7.58 17.52 7.52
C GLY A 179 -6.57 18.40 6.76
N GLN A 180 -5.34 17.92 6.56
CA GLN A 180 -4.29 18.62 5.81
C GLN A 180 -4.47 18.46 4.30
N ILE A 181 -4.14 19.50 3.51
CA ILE A 181 -4.23 19.45 2.05
C ILE A 181 -3.13 18.52 1.49
N LEU A 182 -3.51 17.57 0.64
CA LEU A 182 -2.58 16.64 0.01
C LEU A 182 -1.62 17.35 -0.97
N PRO A 183 -0.34 16.94 -1.05
CA PRO A 183 0.61 17.49 -2.02
C PRO A 183 0.26 17.09 -3.46
N SER A 184 0.78 17.80 -4.45
CA SER A 184 0.54 17.50 -5.88
C SER A 184 1.01 16.11 -6.30
N SER A 185 2.00 15.54 -5.60
CA SER A 185 2.46 14.16 -5.83
C SER A 185 1.42 13.11 -5.42
N ALA A 186 0.61 13.40 -4.41
CA ALA A 186 -0.46 12.51 -3.96
C ALA A 186 -1.73 12.71 -4.79
N THR A 187 -2.09 13.96 -5.11
CA THR A 187 -3.31 14.26 -5.89
C THR A 187 -3.15 13.97 -7.38
N GLY A 188 -1.92 14.08 -7.91
CA GLY A 188 -1.63 13.91 -9.34
C GLY A 188 -2.18 15.02 -10.22
N LEU A 189 -2.48 16.19 -9.64
CA LEU A 189 -3.10 17.31 -10.36
C LEU A 189 -2.07 18.27 -10.94
N ARG A 190 -2.49 19.04 -11.94
CA ARG A 190 -1.68 20.11 -12.50
C ARG A 190 -1.48 21.23 -11.46
N PRO A 191 -0.31 21.90 -11.41
CA PRO A 191 -0.04 22.93 -10.39
C PRO A 191 -1.07 24.06 -10.34
N VAL A 192 -1.66 24.41 -11.49
CA VAL A 192 -2.72 25.43 -11.56
C VAL A 192 -3.98 24.98 -10.82
N ASN A 193 -4.42 23.75 -11.05
CA ASN A 193 -5.62 23.20 -10.43
C ASN A 193 -5.39 22.85 -8.96
N GLN A 194 -4.20 22.37 -8.60
CA GLN A 194 -3.78 22.20 -7.21
C GLN A 194 -3.94 23.49 -6.41
N ARG A 195 -3.55 24.65 -6.96
CA ARG A 195 -3.77 25.95 -6.30
C ARG A 195 -5.25 26.31 -6.14
N LYS A 196 -6.09 25.98 -7.13
CA LYS A 196 -7.55 26.21 -7.06
C LYS A 196 -8.19 25.36 -5.97
N ILE A 197 -7.83 24.07 -5.88
CA ILE A 197 -8.28 23.17 -4.82
C ILE A 197 -7.79 23.65 -3.46
N ALA A 198 -6.51 24.01 -3.33
CA ALA A 198 -5.98 24.52 -2.08
C ALA A 198 -6.67 25.82 -1.63
N LYS A 199 -7.12 26.66 -2.58
CA LYS A 199 -7.96 27.84 -2.27
C LYS A 199 -9.38 27.44 -1.83
N MET A 200 -9.98 26.44 -2.47
CA MET A 200 -11.29 25.91 -2.10
C MET A 200 -11.27 25.31 -0.68
N VAL A 201 -10.29 24.47 -0.35
CA VAL A 201 -10.17 23.85 0.99
C VAL A 201 -9.95 24.91 2.06
N ARG A 202 -9.02 25.84 1.85
CA ARG A 202 -8.77 26.94 2.80
C ARG A 202 -9.98 27.85 2.99
N ARG A 203 -10.79 28.04 1.95
CA ARG A 203 -12.07 28.75 2.06
C ARG A 203 -13.03 28.01 2.98
N ALA A 204 -13.22 26.70 2.78
CA ALA A 204 -14.11 25.90 3.61
C ALA A 204 -13.66 25.86 5.08
N GLN A 205 -12.36 25.70 5.32
CA GLN A 205 -11.76 25.73 6.66
C GLN A 205 -11.87 27.13 7.31
N GLY A 206 -11.57 28.20 6.56
CA GLY A 206 -11.68 29.57 7.05
C GLY A 206 -13.13 30.02 7.33
N MET A 207 -14.11 29.41 6.68
CA MET A 207 -15.54 29.59 6.97
C MET A 207 -16.02 28.73 8.16
N GLY A 208 -15.19 27.82 8.67
CA GLY A 208 -15.56 26.92 9.78
C GLY A 208 -16.51 25.78 9.41
N ILE A 209 -16.74 25.52 8.11
CA ILE A 209 -17.64 24.45 7.65
C ILE A 209 -16.93 23.11 7.46
N TYR A 210 -15.59 23.10 7.41
CA TYR A 210 -14.79 21.88 7.22
C TYR A 210 -13.67 21.81 8.27
N PRO A 211 -13.47 20.66 8.95
CA PRO A 211 -12.47 20.52 10.01
C PRO A 211 -11.02 20.63 9.47
N THR A 212 -10.13 21.06 10.35
CA THR A 212 -8.70 21.23 10.07
C THR A 212 -7.83 20.08 10.60
N VAL A 213 -8.33 19.33 11.58
CA VAL A 213 -7.55 18.31 12.33
C VAL A 213 -7.98 16.87 12.02
N HIS A 214 -9.20 16.68 11.53
CA HIS A 214 -9.76 15.37 11.21
C HIS A 214 -10.63 15.47 9.95
N GLU A 215 -11.10 14.32 9.43
CA GLU A 215 -12.08 14.29 8.33
C GLU A 215 -13.45 14.84 8.77
N HIS A 216 -14.29 15.23 7.82
CA HIS A 216 -15.64 15.69 8.13
C HIS A 216 -16.45 14.58 8.86
N PRO A 217 -17.10 14.88 10.00
CA PRO A 217 -17.72 13.86 10.85
C PRO A 217 -18.79 13.03 10.13
N GLU A 218 -19.62 13.65 9.28
CA GLU A 218 -20.62 12.89 8.51
C GLU A 218 -19.99 11.87 7.55
N LEU A 219 -18.80 12.17 6.98
CA LEU A 219 -18.11 11.26 6.08
C LEU A 219 -17.47 10.10 6.85
N ILE A 220 -16.94 10.37 8.05
CA ILE A 220 -16.46 9.32 8.96
C ILE A 220 -17.61 8.40 9.36
N ARG A 221 -18.80 8.95 9.64
CA ARG A 221 -19.99 8.15 10.00
C ARG A 221 -20.34 7.15 8.91
N TYR A 222 -20.45 7.57 7.65
CA TYR A 222 -20.73 6.65 6.54
C TYR A 222 -19.68 5.53 6.46
N ASN A 223 -18.39 5.88 6.47
CA ASN A 223 -17.30 4.91 6.42
C ASN A 223 -17.30 3.91 7.61
N PHE A 224 -17.69 4.38 8.79
CA PHE A 224 -17.73 3.57 10.00
C PHE A 224 -18.92 2.61 10.00
N PHE A 225 -20.14 3.11 9.76
CA PHE A 225 -21.36 2.31 9.86
C PHE A 225 -21.51 1.31 8.71
N ASP A 226 -21.15 1.67 7.48
CA ASP A 226 -21.21 0.75 6.32
C ASP A 226 -20.30 -0.47 6.53
N ARG A 227 -19.11 -0.26 7.12
CA ARG A 227 -18.18 -1.34 7.42
C ARG A 227 -18.66 -2.26 8.54
N GLN A 228 -19.41 -1.75 9.51
CA GLN A 228 -19.95 -2.59 10.59
C GLN A 228 -21.13 -3.40 10.08
N GLY A 229 -22.06 -2.80 9.34
CA GLY A 229 -23.16 -3.51 8.70
C GLY A 229 -22.67 -4.63 7.78
N ALA A 230 -21.61 -4.37 6.98
CA ALA A 230 -20.99 -5.40 6.16
C ALA A 230 -20.34 -6.54 6.97
N LYS A 231 -19.77 -6.25 8.15
CA LYS A 231 -19.20 -7.28 9.04
C LYS A 231 -20.30 -8.11 9.69
N GLU A 232 -21.40 -7.49 10.07
CA GLU A 232 -22.55 -8.16 10.68
C GLU A 232 -23.24 -9.09 9.67
N ALA A 233 -23.51 -8.61 8.46
CA ALA A 233 -24.06 -9.44 7.37
C ALA A 233 -23.18 -10.65 7.05
N ASN A 234 -21.84 -10.48 7.04
CA ASN A 234 -20.93 -11.60 6.85
C ASN A 234 -20.98 -12.60 8.01
N LYS A 235 -21.13 -12.16 9.27
CA LYS A 235 -21.25 -13.07 10.42
C LYS A 235 -22.53 -13.90 10.36
N GLU A 236 -23.65 -13.29 9.97
CA GLU A 236 -24.93 -13.99 9.81
C GLU A 236 -24.84 -15.04 8.69
N SER A 237 -24.25 -14.69 7.54
CA SER A 237 -24.04 -15.65 6.45
C SER A 237 -23.15 -16.83 6.85
N VAL A 238 -22.13 -16.60 7.68
CA VAL A 238 -21.27 -17.68 8.18
C VAL A 238 -22.05 -18.54 9.19
N ALA A 239 -22.86 -17.95 10.06
CA ALA A 239 -23.67 -18.71 11.02
C ALA A 239 -24.73 -19.59 10.35
N ASP A 240 -25.30 -19.16 9.22
CA ASP A 240 -26.26 -19.94 8.45
C ASP A 240 -25.61 -21.06 7.61
N VAL A 241 -24.31 -20.97 7.30
CA VAL A 241 -23.55 -22.08 6.69
C VAL A 241 -23.27 -23.23 7.68
N PHE A 242 -23.36 -22.96 8.98
CA PHE A 242 -23.11 -23.93 10.05
C PHE A 242 -24.39 -24.48 10.72
N LYS A 243 -25.58 -24.19 10.18
CA LYS A 243 -26.86 -24.83 10.55
C LYS A 243 -27.27 -25.85 9.49
#